data_AF-A0A6G7WEC4-F1
#
_entry.id   AF-A0A6G7WEC4-F1
#
_cell.length_a   1.000
_cell.length_b   1.000
_cell.length_c   1.000
_cell.angle_alpha   90.00
_cell.angle_beta   90.00
_cell.angle_gamma   90.00
#
_symmetry.space_group_name_H-M   'P 1'
#
loop_
_entity.id
_entity.type
_entity.pdbx_description
1 polymer ?
#
loop_
_entity_poly.entity_id
_entity_poly.type
_entity_poly.pdbx_seq_one_letter_code
_entity_poly.pdbx_strand_id
1 'polypeptide(L)' 'MTRQFTINDRYRPIVTIKKIKKDIPTVIEVSGRRYVHDNADSYKGGKRK' A
#
# COMPACT_ATOMS: atom_id res chain seq x y z
N MET A 1 15.92 -10.96 15.15
CA MET A 1 15.21 -10.36 16.30
C MET A 1 13.87 -9.81 15.80
N THR A 2 12.76 -10.39 16.25
CA THR A 2 11.42 -9.92 15.89
C THR A 2 11.03 -8.83 16.88
N ARG A 3 10.84 -7.59 16.41
CA ARG A 3 10.48 -6.47 17.27
C ARG A 3 9.02 -6.63 17.70
N GLN A 4 8.75 -6.73 19.00
CA GLN A 4 7.38 -6.70 19.53
C GLN A 4 6.92 -5.25 19.65
N PHE A 5 5.68 -4.97 19.25
CA PHE A 5 5.08 -3.63 19.29
C PHE A 5 3.95 -3.61 20.32
N THR A 6 3.81 -2.49 21.02
CA THR A 6 2.73 -2.21 21.96
C THR A 6 1.80 -1.12 21.42
N ILE A 7 0.62 -0.97 22.02
CA ILE A 7 -0.34 0.08 21.65
C ILE A 7 0.32 1.45 21.87
N ASN A 8 0.22 2.35 20.88
CA ASN A 8 0.86 3.67 20.79
C ASN A 8 2.36 3.69 20.41
N ASP A 9 2.97 2.54 20.13
CA ASP A 9 4.31 2.55 19.55
C ASP A 9 4.30 3.14 18.13
N ARG A 10 5.28 4.00 17.86
CA ARG A 10 5.51 4.51 16.51
C ARG A 10 6.18 3.42 15.67
N TYR A 11 5.40 2.77 14.82
CA TYR A 11 5.88 1.81 13.85
C TYR A 11 6.27 2.50 12.54
N ARG A 12 7.52 2.28 12.07
CA ARG A 12 7.98 2.67 10.73
C ARG A 12 8.30 1.42 9.92
N PRO A 13 7.38 0.95 9.06
CA PRO A 13 7.66 -0.20 8.22
C PRO A 13 8.67 0.15 7.13
N ILE A 14 9.40 -0.87 6.67
CA ILE A 14 10.15 -0.79 5.42
C ILE A 14 9.12 -0.84 4.28
N VAL A 15 9.09 0.22 3.48
CA VAL A 15 8.18 0.36 2.34
C VAL A 15 8.98 0.26 1.06
N THR A 16 8.65 -0.72 0.22
CA THR A 16 9.24 -0.90 -1.10
C THR A 16 8.26 -0.44 -2.15
N ILE A 17 8.65 0.51 -3.01
CA ILE A 17 7.83 0.93 -4.15
C ILE A 17 7.95 -0.14 -5.24
N LYS A 18 6.82 -0.73 -5.63
CA LYS A 18 6.76 -1.74 -6.70
C LYS A 18 6.33 -1.16 -8.05
N LYS A 19 5.54 -0.07 -8.04
CA LYS A 19 5.09 0.59 -9.27
C LYS A 19 4.93 2.08 -9.05
N ILE A 20 5.37 2.86 -10.04
CA ILE A 20 5.22 4.32 -10.10
C ILE A 20 4.41 4.68 -11.34
N LYS A 21 3.56 5.70 -11.24
CA LYS A 21 2.85 6.30 -12.37
C LYS A 21 2.80 7.81 -12.16
N LYS A 22 3.27 8.59 -13.14
CA LYS A 22 3.33 10.07 -13.04
C LYS A 22 4.00 10.52 -11.73
N ASP A 23 5.14 9.90 -11.39
CA ASP A 23 5.90 10.15 -10.16
C ASP A 23 5.20 9.82 -8.84
N ILE A 24 4.01 9.20 -8.89
CA ILE A 24 3.25 8.75 -7.71
C ILE A 24 3.42 7.23 -7.54
N PRO A 25 3.82 6.74 -6.35
CA PRO A 25 3.82 5.31 -6.02
C PRO A 25 2.40 4.75 -6.07
N THR A 26 2.13 3.87 -7.02
CA THR A 26 0.80 3.25 -7.21
C THR A 26 0.70 1.85 -6.65
N VAL A 27 1.82 1.17 -6.43
CA VAL A 27 1.87 -0.11 -5.73
C VAL A 27 3.05 -0.07 -4.77
N ILE A 28 2.80 -0.37 -3.50
CA ILE A 28 3.82 -0.47 -2.47
C ILE A 28 3.74 -1.83 -1.77
N GLU A 29 4.86 -2.27 -1.22
CA GLU A 29 4.96 -3.44 -0.37
C GLU A 29 5.44 -3.00 1.02
N VAL A 30 4.67 -3.33 2.03
CA VAL A 30 4.91 -2.96 3.42
C VAL A 30 5.02 -4.26 4.22
N SER A 31 6.23 -4.58 4.68
CA SER A 31 6.49 -5.80 5.46
C SER A 31 5.94 -7.08 4.80
N GLY A 32 6.11 -7.21 3.48
CA GLY A 32 5.65 -8.37 2.69
C GLY A 32 4.17 -8.34 2.29
N ARG A 33 3.40 -7.31 2.69
CA ARG A 33 2.02 -7.11 2.25
C ARG A 33 1.95 -6.07 1.14
N ARG A 34 1.22 -6.39 0.08
CA ARG A 34 1.05 -5.51 -1.09
C ARG A 34 -0.15 -4.58 -0.91
N TYR A 35 0.06 -3.29 -1.18
CA TYR A 35 -0.96 -2.26 -1.18
C TYR A 35 -0.99 -1.56 -2.54
N VAL A 36 -2.19 -1.20 -3.00
CA VAL A 36 -2.41 -0.55 -4.28
C VAL A 36 -3.08 0.80 -4.03
N HIS A 37 -2.56 1.84 -4.67
CA HIS A 37 -3.17 3.17 -4.64
C HIS A 37 -4.46 3.13 -5.46
N ASP A 38 -5.58 3.28 -4.77
CA ASP A 38 -6.88 3.32 -5.41
C ASP A 38 -7.12 4.72 -5.99
N ASN A 39 -7.11 4.84 -7.31
CA ASN A 39 -7.41 6.12 -7.96
C ASN A 39 -8.93 6.30 -7.99
N ALA A 40 -9.42 7.54 -7.94
CA ALA A 40 -10.86 7.84 -8.06
C ALA A 40 -11.49 7.25 -9.35
N ASP A 41 -10.71 7.08 -10.42
CA ASP A 41 -11.13 6.42 -11.67
C ASP A 41 -11.11 4.87 -11.63
N SER A 42 -10.53 4.24 -10.60
CA SER A 42 -10.55 2.79 -10.44
C SER A 42 -11.97 2.24 -10.20
N TYR A 43 -12.90 3.08 -9.72
CA TYR A 43 -14.31 2.73 -9.54
C TYR A 43 -15.15 2.91 -10.84
N LYS A 44 -14.56 2.71 -12.01
CA LYS A 44 -15.29 2.61 -13.29
C LYS A 44 -15.18 1.19 -13.83
N GLY A 45 -16.02 0.27 -13.36
CA GLY A 45 -16.05 -1.06 -13.98
C GLY A 45 -16.75 -2.20 -13.26
N GLY A 46 -17.57 -1.96 -12.24
CA GLY A 46 -18.54 -2.96 -11.83
C GLY A 46 -19.56 -3.14 -12.95
N LYS A 47 -19.36 -4.14 -13.83
CA LYS A 47 -20.40 -4.59 -14.77
C LYS A 47 -21.68 -4.83 -13.98
N ARG A 48 -22.70 -3.98 -14.15
CA ARG A 48 -24.07 -4.37 -13.82
C ARG A 48 -24.40 -5.56 -14.73
N LYS A 49 -24.81 -6.66 -14.10
CA LYS A 49 -25.35 -7.85 -14.77
C LYS A 49 -26.45 -7.47 -15.74
#